data_AF-A0A2E7KWI4-F1
#
_entry.id   AF-A0A2E7KWI4-F1
#
_cell.length_a   1.000
_cell.length_b   1.000
_cell.length_c   1.000
_cell.angle_alpha   90.00
_cell.angle_beta   90.00
_cell.angle_gamma   90.00
#
_symmetry.space_group_name_H-M   'P 1'
#
loop_
_entity.id
_entity.type
_entity.pdbx_description
1 polymer ?
#
loop_
_entity_poly.entity_id
_entity_poly.type
_entity_poly.pdbx_seq_one_letter_code
_entity_poly.pdbx_strand_id
1 'polypeptide(L)' 'MNKKFIKSHEVPVRGQENDRVKRRESYVKDFKEIKIGKINLTKGKGELALQALEIPGNESIEFRLLMLEKVQ' A
#
# COMPACT_ATOMS: atom_id res chain seq x y z
N MET A 1 -7.96 5.39 -13.59
CA MET A 1 -8.38 4.08 -13.07
C MET A 1 -8.90 4.30 -11.67
N ASN A 2 -10.17 4.00 -11.39
CA ASN A 2 -10.83 4.45 -10.15
C ASN A 2 -11.29 3.23 -9.34
N LYS A 3 -10.47 2.80 -8.37
CA LYS A 3 -10.81 1.71 -7.45
C LYS A 3 -11.18 2.31 -6.10
N LYS A 4 -12.37 1.99 -5.60
CA LYS A 4 -12.82 2.37 -4.25
C LYS A 4 -12.51 1.25 -3.26
N PHE A 5 -11.93 1.60 -2.12
CA PHE A 5 -11.68 0.70 -1.01
C PHE A 5 -12.76 0.94 0.06
N ILE A 6 -13.56 -0.09 0.36
CA ILE A 6 -14.71 0.02 1.28
C ILE A 6 -14.56 -0.83 2.55
N LYS A 7 -13.60 -1.76 2.58
CA LYS A 7 -13.37 -2.66 3.71
C LYS A 7 -11.93 -2.51 4.16
N SER A 8 -11.72 -2.16 5.45
CA SER A 8 -10.38 -2.11 6.03
C SER A 8 -9.79 -3.51 6.20
N HIS A 9 -8.47 -3.59 6.18
CA HIS A 9 -7.66 -4.77 6.47
C HIS A 9 -6.84 -4.49 7.73
N GLU A 10 -7.53 -4.38 8.87
CA GLU A 10 -6.88 -4.22 10.16
C GLU A 10 -6.32 -5.56 10.63
N VAL A 11 -5.00 -5.59 10.87
CA VAL A 11 -4.30 -6.77 11.37
C VAL A 11 -3.37 -6.38 12.53
N PRO A 12 -3.18 -7.26 13.52
CA PRO A 12 -2.21 -7.03 14.58
C PRO A 12 -0.80 -6.80 14.03
N VAL A 13 -0.07 -5.89 14.66
CA VAL A 13 1.38 -5.74 14.45
C VAL A 13 2.14 -6.84 15.17
N ARG A 14 3.29 -7.25 14.62
CA ARG A 14 4.15 -8.30 15.20
C ARG A 14 5.63 -7.93 15.17
N GLY A 15 6.42 -8.67 15.95
CA GLY A 15 7.87 -8.58 16.01
C GLY A 15 8.40 -7.92 17.29
N GLN A 16 7.55 -7.37 18.15
CA GLN A 16 7.97 -6.76 19.42
C GLN A 16 8.60 -7.79 20.36
N GLU A 17 8.15 -9.04 20.31
CA GLU A 17 8.66 -10.15 21.09
C GLU A 17 10.16 -10.42 20.89
N ASN A 18 10.73 -9.93 19.78
CA ASN A 18 12.15 -10.07 19.46
C ASN A 18 12.97 -8.83 19.84
N ASP A 19 12.36 -7.79 20.42
CA ASP A 19 13.05 -6.57 20.81
C ASP A 19 13.88 -6.76 22.07
N ARG A 20 15.17 -6.38 21.97
CA ARG A 20 16.04 -6.23 23.14
C ARG A 20 15.91 -4.86 23.81
N VAL A 21 15.45 -3.87 23.05
CA VAL A 21 15.18 -2.49 23.48
C VAL A 21 13.98 -1.96 22.71
N LYS A 22 13.31 -0.92 23.23
CA LYS A 22 12.21 -0.27 22.50
C LYS A 22 12.71 0.26 21.16
N ARG A 23 12.17 -0.27 20.06
CA ARG A 23 12.51 0.17 18.70
C ARG A 23 11.92 1.53 18.35
N ARG A 24 12.55 2.22 17.40
CA ARG A 24 12.03 3.45 16.78
C ARG A 24 11.39 3.19 15.42
N GLU A 25 11.67 2.03 14.85
CA GLU A 25 11.21 1.53 13.57
C GLU A 25 9.78 0.97 13.68
N SER A 26 9.09 0.89 12.54
CA SER A 26 7.76 0.29 12.46
C SER A 26 7.79 -1.22 12.70
N TYR A 27 6.75 -1.72 13.36
CA TYR A 27 6.48 -3.15 13.48
C TYR A 27 6.05 -3.76 12.14
N VAL A 28 6.08 -5.09 12.07
CA VAL A 28 5.64 -5.81 10.87
C VAL A 28 4.12 -5.92 10.87
N LYS A 29 3.50 -5.64 9.72
CA LYS A 29 2.10 -5.87 9.42
C LYS A 29 1.97 -6.80 8.22
N ASP A 30 0.93 -7.61 8.20
CA ASP A 30 0.61 -8.47 7.05
C ASP A 30 -0.26 -7.68 6.06
N PHE A 31 0.39 -6.85 5.24
CA PHE A 31 -0.25 -6.04 4.21
C PHE A 31 -1.03 -6.91 3.21
N LYS A 32 -2.23 -6.48 2.86
CA LYS A 32 -3.06 -7.14 1.86
C LYS A 32 -2.74 -6.65 0.46
N GLU A 33 -2.39 -7.58 -0.43
CA GLU A 33 -2.22 -7.28 -1.85
C GLU A 33 -3.57 -6.94 -2.50
N ILE A 34 -3.58 -5.92 -3.37
CA ILE A 34 -4.74 -5.55 -4.15
C ILE A 34 -4.32 -5.21 -5.58
N LYS A 35 -4.98 -5.85 -6.56
CA LYS A 35 -4.87 -5.48 -7.98
C LYS A 35 -5.66 -4.20 -8.24
N ILE A 36 -4.94 -3.09 -8.41
CA ILE A 36 -5.50 -1.77 -8.73
C ILE A 36 -5.97 -1.74 -10.19
N GLY A 37 -5.15 -2.35 -11.08
CA GLY A 37 -5.52 -2.79 -12.41
C GLY A 37 -4.47 -2.48 -13.48
N LYS A 38 -4.88 -2.13 -14.70
CA LYS A 38 -3.99 -2.00 -15.87
C LYS A 38 -3.79 -0.54 -16.26
N ILE A 39 -2.54 -0.20 -16.60
CA ILE A 39 -2.15 1.10 -17.15
C ILE A 39 -1.37 0.87 -18.44
N ASN A 40 -1.55 1.75 -19.43
CA ASN A 40 -0.74 1.74 -20.64
C ASN A 40 0.46 2.65 -20.43
N LEU A 41 1.67 2.10 -20.57
CA LEU A 41 2.91 2.84 -20.43
C LEU A 41 3.49 3.14 -21.82
N THR A 42 3.80 4.41 -22.08
CA THR A 42 4.56 4.80 -23.27
C THR A 42 6.05 4.61 -23.00
N LYS A 43 6.83 4.35 -24.05
CA LYS A 43 8.28 4.21 -23.92
C LYS A 43 8.88 5.55 -23.49
N GLY A 44 9.63 5.56 -22.40
CA GLY A 44 10.37 6.73 -21.94
C GLY A 44 10.31 6.88 -20.42
N LYS A 45 10.78 8.03 -19.94
CA LYS A 45 10.59 8.45 -18.56
C LYS A 45 9.19 9.01 -18.39
N GLY A 46 8.57 8.73 -17.27
CA GLY A 46 7.26 9.26 -16.91
C GLY A 46 7.09 9.27 -15.39
N GLU A 47 6.10 10.03 -14.93
CA GLU A 47 5.72 10.07 -13.53
C GLU A 47 4.67 9.00 -13.25
N LEU A 48 4.86 8.26 -12.15
CA LEU A 48 3.86 7.34 -11.62
C LEU A 48 3.36 7.91 -10.29
N ALA A 49 2.15 8.46 -10.31
CA ALA A 49 1.53 9.06 -9.14
C ALA A 49 0.42 8.15 -8.57
N LEU A 50 0.41 8.02 -7.25
CA LEU A 50 -0.68 7.42 -6.48
C LEU A 50 -1.27 8.50 -5.58
N GLN A 51 -2.58 8.72 -5.69
CA GLN A 51 -3.28 9.77 -4.95
C GLN A 51 -4.58 9.22 -4.35
N ALA A 52 -4.84 9.58 -3.10
CA ALA A 52 -6.12 9.34 -2.45
C ALA A 52 -7.08 10.49 -2.80
N LEU A 53 -7.95 10.26 -3.79
CA LEU A 53 -8.89 11.29 -4.26
C LEU A 53 -9.97 11.63 -3.21
N GLU A 54 -10.32 10.67 -2.36
CA GLU A 54 -11.27 10.82 -1.27
C GLU A 54 -10.74 10.12 -0.01
N ILE A 55 -10.85 10.78 1.14
CA ILE A 55 -10.53 10.22 2.46
C ILE A 55 -11.74 10.50 3.36
N PRO A 56 -12.69 9.55 3.47
CA PRO A 56 -13.93 9.78 4.22
C PRO A 56 -13.76 9.75 5.75
N GLY A 57 -12.59 9.33 6.24
CA GLY A 57 -12.23 9.32 7.65
C GLY A 57 -11.01 10.19 7.93
N ASN A 58 -10.30 9.90 9.02
CA ASN A 58 -9.14 10.69 9.43
C ASN A 58 -7.87 10.34 8.65
N GLU A 59 -7.80 9.13 8.09
CA GLU A 59 -6.59 8.59 7.46
C GLU A 59 -6.93 7.86 6.17
N SER A 60 -5.97 7.83 5.25
CA SER A 60 -6.03 7.03 4.03
C SER A 60 -5.42 5.64 4.23
N ILE A 61 -5.28 4.88 3.15
CA ILE A 61 -4.65 3.55 3.20
C ILE A 61 -3.19 3.63 3.64
N GLU A 62 -2.77 2.66 4.46
CA GLU A 62 -1.34 2.39 4.64
C GLU A 62 -0.79 1.69 3.40
N PHE A 63 0.26 2.25 2.80
CA PHE A 63 0.85 1.77 1.56
C PHE A 63 2.31 1.38 1.78
N ARG A 64 2.69 0.19 1.28
CA ARG A 64 4.04 -0.36 1.40
C ARG A 64 4.74 -0.59 0.07
N LEU A 65 4.02 -1.10 -0.93
CA LEU A 65 4.62 -1.59 -2.17
C LEU A 65 3.65 -1.45 -3.34
N LEU A 66 4.17 -0.95 -4.47
CA LEU A 66 3.52 -1.00 -5.77
C LEU A 66 4.38 -1.86 -6.69
N MET A 67 3.78 -2.90 -7.26
CA MET A 67 4.43 -3.81 -8.19
C MET A 67 3.78 -3.64 -9.57
N LEU A 68 4.60 -3.45 -10.59
CA LEU A 68 4.15 -3.42 -11.98
C LEU A 68 4.40 -4.79 -12.61
N GLU A 69 3.33 -5.46 -13.00
CA GLU A 69 3.39 -6.72 -13.74
C GLU A 69 3.12 -6.44 -15.22
N LYS A 70 3.98 -6.97 -16.09
CA LYS A 70 3.72 -6.92 -17.53
C LYS A 70 2.53 -7.82 -17.86
N VAL A 71 1.48 -7.24 -18.42
CA VAL A 71 0.34 -7.98 -18.95
C VAL A 71 0.73 -8.54 -20.33
N GLN A 72 0.49 -9.84 -20.55
CA GLN A 72 0.63 -10.47 -21.87
C GLN A 72 -0.50 -10.09 -22.81
#